data_AF-U4KB12-F1
#
_entry.id   AF-U4KB12-F1
#
_cell.length_a   1.000
_cell.length_b   1.000
_cell.length_c   1.000
_cell.angle_alpha   90.00
_cell.angle_beta   90.00
_cell.angle_gamma   90.00
#
_symmetry.space_group_name_H-M   'P 1'
#
loop_
_entity.id
_entity.type
_entity.pdbx_description
1 polymer ?
#
loop_
_entity_poly.entity_id
_entity_poly.type
_entity_poly.pdbx_seq_one_letter_code
_entity_poly.pdbx_strand_id
1 'polypeptide(L)'
;MNKTLLAAVITSSLVAPSVYATTNIDILGVYTKATSDWFATEQNKTEHITQIQHRFNVGNQILKKSGLDVKVNLVGTKEYNYDSAPGRRLNQEAALDAITPSYKQDAIFSDIEQVRKEKGADMVALFRNLDVKNSPDYVREGNTISLSCGLAWVVPAFRWDASNTSWVKSQMYSHSYLNECGDDTFIHELGHNFGINHAREQYTVPPHTQNGTEKDAYGYGVNGKFATTMAYGFLFNVYNRSYTFSNPETQCGDQACGVKDKSNATRAIGLTAPKIANIYQSKDGGTDTTDPVEPKEPQETKNVFSLESPVAVPDHTQIEIPLEVSYTGEVTEPTIALDIEHEFIGDISVRLIAPDNAYWVLKKANRSDRGKKFNVTFTLQDMQGVDVTGQWKLQVTDHFRNDVGVVKNATLTLK
;
A
#
# COMPACT_ATOMS: atom_id res chain seq x y z
N MET A 1 38.91 9.00 64.24
CA MET A 1 38.54 10.09 63.32
C MET A 1 38.05 9.45 62.02
N ASN A 2 36.75 9.17 61.92
CA ASN A 2 36.14 8.56 60.73
C ASN A 2 35.72 9.66 59.75
N LYS A 3 36.27 9.63 58.53
CA LYS A 3 35.81 10.48 57.42
C LYS A 3 34.75 9.70 56.63
N THR A 4 33.50 10.16 56.70
CA THR A 4 32.40 9.64 55.90
C THR A 4 32.46 10.28 54.52
N LEU A 5 32.64 9.50 53.45
CA LEU A 5 32.45 9.94 52.07
C LEU A 5 30.94 9.99 51.78
N LEU A 6 30.43 11.16 51.40
CA LEU A 6 29.11 11.32 50.79
C LEU A 6 29.23 10.99 49.29
N ALA A 7 28.59 9.93 48.83
CA ALA A 7 28.43 9.66 47.40
C ALA A 7 27.15 10.37 46.91
N ALA A 8 27.30 11.31 45.98
CA ALA A 8 26.18 11.95 45.31
C ALA A 8 25.64 11.00 44.22
N VAL A 9 24.39 10.56 44.37
CA VAL A 9 23.67 9.83 43.33
C VAL A 9 23.09 10.85 42.35
N ILE A 10 23.68 10.93 41.16
CA ILE A 10 23.11 11.67 40.03
C ILE A 10 22.07 10.75 39.39
N THR A 11 20.80 10.98 39.67
CA THR A 11 19.70 10.33 38.95
C THR A 11 19.62 10.92 37.54
N SER A 12 20.17 10.20 36.58
CA SER A 12 19.90 10.41 35.15
C SER A 12 18.44 10.03 34.88
N SER A 13 17.60 11.04 34.71
CA SER A 13 16.24 10.87 34.18
C SER A 13 16.34 10.58 32.68
N LEU A 14 16.32 9.29 32.33
CA LEU A 14 16.06 8.82 30.96
C LEU A 14 14.63 9.22 30.60
N VAL A 15 14.49 10.29 29.81
CA VAL A 15 13.24 10.58 29.10
C VAL A 15 13.13 9.51 28.01
N ALA A 16 12.31 8.48 28.26
CA ALA A 16 11.92 7.57 27.20
C ALA A 16 11.18 8.40 26.13
N PRO A 17 11.57 8.34 24.85
CA PRO A 17 10.78 8.96 23.80
C PRO A 17 9.40 8.31 23.84
N SER A 18 8.36 9.12 24.02
CA SER A 18 6.98 8.69 23.83
C SER A 18 6.85 8.20 22.39
N VAL A 19 6.79 6.89 22.22
CA VAL A 19 6.41 6.27 20.94
C VAL A 19 4.94 6.64 20.76
N TYR A 20 4.68 7.62 19.90
CA TYR A 20 3.31 7.90 19.49
C TYR A 20 2.76 6.65 18.80
N ALA A 21 1.52 6.28 19.09
CA ALA A 21 0.89 5.16 18.43
C ALA A 21 0.64 5.50 16.96
N THR A 22 0.89 4.54 16.06
CA THR A 22 0.59 4.66 14.63
C THR A 22 -0.87 5.05 14.42
N THR A 23 -1.10 6.07 13.61
CA THR A 23 -2.45 6.50 13.24
C THR A 23 -3.01 5.54 12.20
N ASN A 24 -4.05 4.77 12.56
CA ASN A 24 -4.73 3.85 11.66
C ASN A 24 -5.95 4.52 11.03
N ILE A 25 -6.09 4.42 9.71
CA ILE A 25 -7.22 4.95 8.96
C ILE A 25 -7.88 3.79 8.22
N ASP A 26 -9.15 3.55 8.54
CA ASP A 26 -9.89 2.42 8.01
C ASP A 26 -10.65 2.84 6.73
N ILE A 27 -10.52 2.07 5.67
CA ILE A 27 -11.05 2.44 4.35
C ILE A 27 -11.88 1.31 3.76
N LEU A 28 -13.07 1.66 3.29
CA LEU A 28 -13.94 0.78 2.52
C LEU A 28 -13.53 0.81 1.05
N GLY A 29 -13.10 -0.33 0.51
CA GLY A 29 -12.82 -0.50 -0.92
C GLY A 29 -14.10 -0.79 -1.70
N VAL A 30 -14.54 0.15 -2.53
CA VAL A 30 -15.70 -0.02 -3.38
C VAL A 30 -15.24 -0.31 -4.80
N TYR A 31 -15.92 -1.18 -5.54
CA TYR A 31 -15.60 -1.43 -6.94
C TYR A 31 -16.84 -1.72 -7.77
N THR A 32 -16.71 -1.57 -9.09
CA THR A 32 -17.83 -1.82 -10.01
C THR A 32 -17.85 -3.26 -10.52
N LYS A 33 -19.03 -3.75 -10.92
CA LYS A 33 -19.17 -5.06 -11.58
C LYS A 33 -18.32 -5.17 -12.86
N ALA A 34 -18.24 -4.10 -13.65
CA ALA A 34 -17.32 -4.07 -14.81
C ALA A 34 -15.85 -4.26 -14.41
N THR A 35 -15.46 -3.80 -13.21
CA THR A 35 -14.09 -3.96 -12.71
C THR A 35 -13.83 -5.39 -12.30
N SER A 36 -14.73 -6.01 -11.54
CA SER A 36 -14.56 -7.43 -11.17
C SER A 36 -14.57 -8.33 -12.39
N ASP A 37 -15.44 -8.08 -13.37
CA ASP A 37 -15.49 -8.81 -14.64
C ASP A 37 -14.24 -8.63 -15.48
N TRP A 38 -13.64 -7.44 -15.49
CA TRP A 38 -12.43 -7.15 -16.25
C TRP A 38 -11.23 -7.99 -15.81
N PHE A 39 -11.08 -8.18 -14.50
CA PHE A 39 -9.96 -8.94 -13.93
C PHE A 39 -10.29 -10.43 -13.73
N ALA A 40 -11.55 -10.83 -13.88
CA ALA A 40 -11.95 -12.22 -13.71
C ALA A 40 -11.35 -13.10 -14.82
N THR A 41 -10.75 -14.22 -14.41
CA THR A 41 -10.38 -15.32 -15.29
C THR A 41 -11.17 -16.56 -14.92
N GLU A 42 -11.10 -17.60 -15.75
CA GLU A 42 -11.71 -18.90 -15.42
C GLU A 42 -11.15 -19.47 -14.11
N GLN A 43 -9.88 -19.17 -13.80
CA GLN A 43 -9.15 -19.69 -12.65
C GLN A 43 -9.17 -18.77 -11.42
N ASN A 44 -9.36 -17.45 -11.60
CA ASN A 44 -9.38 -16.48 -10.51
C ASN A 44 -10.46 -15.41 -10.72
N LYS A 45 -11.50 -15.43 -9.88
CA LYS A 45 -12.60 -14.46 -9.92
C LYS A 45 -12.39 -13.23 -9.03
N THR A 46 -11.35 -13.23 -8.20
CA THR A 46 -11.11 -12.20 -7.17
C THR A 46 -9.82 -11.41 -7.40
N GLU A 47 -9.22 -11.49 -8.58
CA GLU A 47 -7.98 -10.76 -8.93
C GLU A 47 -8.09 -9.25 -8.69
N HIS A 48 -9.26 -8.65 -8.95
CA HIS A 48 -9.51 -7.24 -8.66
C HIS A 48 -9.33 -6.89 -7.16
N ILE A 49 -9.65 -7.80 -6.24
CA ILE A 49 -9.44 -7.60 -4.80
C ILE A 49 -7.94 -7.60 -4.48
N THR A 50 -7.16 -8.51 -5.07
CA THR A 50 -5.70 -8.51 -4.95
C THR A 50 -5.10 -7.21 -5.47
N GLN A 51 -5.60 -6.71 -6.60
CA GLN A 51 -5.15 -5.43 -7.15
C GLN A 51 -5.47 -4.26 -6.22
N ILE A 52 -6.67 -4.24 -5.61
CA ILE A 52 -7.04 -3.24 -4.60
C ILE A 52 -6.10 -3.32 -3.39
N GLN A 53 -5.90 -4.52 -2.81
CA GLN A 53 -5.02 -4.69 -1.66
C GLN A 53 -3.57 -4.26 -1.98
N HIS A 54 -3.07 -4.56 -3.17
CA HIS A 54 -1.76 -4.08 -3.61
C HIS A 54 -1.64 -2.56 -3.58
N ARG A 55 -2.70 -1.81 -3.92
CA ARG A 55 -2.70 -0.34 -3.82
C ARG A 55 -2.57 0.13 -2.37
N PHE A 56 -3.23 -0.53 -1.42
CA PHE A 56 -3.06 -0.25 0.02
C PHE A 56 -1.63 -0.52 0.48
N ASN A 57 -1.05 -1.65 0.05
CA ASN A 57 0.32 -2.01 0.39
C ASN A 57 1.32 -0.98 -0.13
N VAL A 58 1.19 -0.57 -1.40
CA VAL A 58 2.01 0.49 -2.01
C VAL A 58 1.80 1.83 -1.29
N GLY A 59 0.56 2.17 -0.95
CA GLY A 59 0.24 3.38 -0.18
C GLY A 59 0.92 3.42 1.18
N ASN A 60 0.86 2.32 1.93
CA ASN A 60 1.53 2.18 3.23
C ASN A 60 3.06 2.24 3.11
N GLN A 61 3.64 1.68 2.06
CA GLN A 61 5.07 1.83 1.77
C GLN A 61 5.44 3.29 1.53
N ILE A 62 4.63 4.02 0.75
CA ILE A 62 4.84 5.45 0.48
C ILE A 62 4.73 6.27 1.76
N LEU A 63 3.70 6.05 2.59
CA LEU A 63 3.52 6.73 3.87
C LEU A 63 4.74 6.51 4.78
N LYS A 64 5.14 5.25 4.98
CA LYS A 64 6.31 4.88 5.79
C LYS A 64 7.60 5.50 5.25
N LYS A 65 7.86 5.42 3.94
CA LYS A 65 9.04 6.01 3.30
C LYS A 65 9.08 7.54 3.42
N SER A 66 7.92 8.18 3.52
CA SER A 66 7.80 9.63 3.73
C SER A 66 8.07 10.05 5.19
N GLY A 67 8.30 9.11 6.10
CA GLY A 67 8.48 9.36 7.53
C GLY A 67 7.18 9.60 8.29
N LEU A 68 6.05 9.13 7.77
CA LEU A 68 4.74 9.23 8.42
C LEU A 68 4.43 7.97 9.22
N ASP A 69 3.97 8.16 10.45
CA ASP A 69 3.43 7.09 11.29
C ASP A 69 1.91 6.97 11.11
N VAL A 70 1.51 6.70 9.86
CA VAL A 70 0.13 6.56 9.41
C VAL A 70 0.01 5.28 8.60
N LYS A 71 -1.02 4.49 8.87
CA LYS A 71 -1.36 3.27 8.13
C LYS A 71 -2.79 3.35 7.63
N VAL A 72 -3.01 3.04 6.35
CA VAL A 72 -4.34 2.86 5.78
C VAL A 72 -4.67 1.38 5.70
N ASN A 73 -5.87 0.99 6.14
CA ASN A 73 -6.33 -0.40 6.22
C ASN A 73 -7.54 -0.61 5.31
N LEU A 74 -7.53 -1.70 4.54
CA LEU A 74 -8.71 -2.14 3.80
C LEU A 74 -9.60 -2.97 4.74
N VAL A 75 -10.64 -2.36 5.32
CA VAL A 75 -11.51 -3.01 6.32
C VAL A 75 -12.70 -3.76 5.70
N GLY A 76 -12.77 -3.76 4.38
CA GLY A 76 -13.76 -4.53 3.63
C GLY A 76 -13.93 -4.02 2.22
N THR A 77 -14.68 -4.78 1.44
CA THR A 77 -15.00 -4.40 0.06
C THR A 77 -16.48 -4.54 -0.27
N LYS A 78 -16.95 -3.76 -1.25
CA LYS A 78 -18.33 -3.81 -1.74
C LYS A 78 -18.38 -3.60 -3.25
N GLU A 79 -19.07 -4.51 -3.94
CA GLU A 79 -19.36 -4.40 -5.36
C GLU A 79 -20.65 -3.63 -5.61
N TYR A 80 -20.63 -2.76 -6.63
CA TYR A 80 -21.82 -2.10 -7.17
C TYR A 80 -21.93 -2.29 -8.69
N ASN A 81 -23.14 -2.48 -9.20
CA ASN A 81 -23.40 -2.54 -10.63
C ASN A 81 -23.52 -1.13 -11.26
N TYR A 82 -22.51 -0.27 -11.02
CA TYR A 82 -22.44 1.09 -11.54
C TYR A 82 -21.66 1.14 -12.86
N ASP A 83 -22.17 1.90 -13.83
CA ASP A 83 -21.54 2.13 -15.14
C ASP A 83 -20.99 0.85 -15.81
N SER A 84 -21.68 -0.27 -15.61
CA SER A 84 -21.18 -1.60 -15.98
C SER A 84 -21.74 -2.11 -17.31
N ALA A 85 -22.83 -1.51 -17.80
CA ALA A 85 -23.43 -1.84 -19.09
C ALA A 85 -22.44 -1.60 -20.26
N PRO A 86 -22.54 -2.37 -21.36
CA PRO A 86 -21.75 -2.12 -22.56
C PRO A 86 -22.01 -0.72 -23.13
N GLY A 87 -20.96 -0.05 -23.60
CA GLY A 87 -21.05 1.28 -24.20
C GLY A 87 -20.06 2.26 -23.63
N ARG A 88 -20.29 3.55 -23.89
CA ARG A 88 -19.43 4.64 -23.39
C ARG A 88 -19.53 4.73 -21.87
N ARG A 89 -18.37 4.64 -21.22
CA ARG A 89 -18.23 4.75 -19.76
C ARG A 89 -18.38 6.20 -19.29
N LEU A 90 -18.75 6.39 -18.04
CA LEU A 90 -18.72 7.66 -17.34
C LEU A 90 -17.29 8.03 -16.92
N ASN A 91 -16.97 9.32 -16.96
CA ASN A 91 -15.67 9.84 -16.52
C ASN A 91 -15.52 9.75 -14.98
N GLN A 92 -14.30 9.95 -14.51
CA GLN A 92 -13.96 9.93 -13.09
C GLN A 92 -14.69 11.00 -12.26
N GLU A 93 -15.03 12.17 -12.84
CA GLU A 93 -15.79 13.22 -12.17
C GLU A 93 -17.21 12.74 -11.86
N ALA A 94 -17.91 12.20 -12.87
CA ALA A 94 -19.23 11.61 -12.70
C ALA A 94 -19.22 10.43 -11.73
N ALA A 95 -18.15 9.62 -11.73
CA ALA A 95 -18.00 8.52 -10.78
C ALA A 95 -17.80 8.98 -9.34
N LEU A 96 -16.95 9.99 -9.12
CA LEU A 96 -16.74 10.58 -7.79
C LEU A 96 -18.01 11.27 -7.28
N ASP A 97 -18.68 12.05 -8.14
CA ASP A 97 -19.97 12.68 -7.84
C ASP A 97 -21.03 11.63 -7.45
N ALA A 98 -21.08 10.52 -8.20
CA ALA A 98 -22.08 9.45 -8.01
C ALA A 98 -21.91 8.69 -6.69
N ILE A 99 -20.67 8.45 -6.23
CA ILE A 99 -20.44 7.74 -4.96
C ILE A 99 -20.54 8.67 -3.74
N THR A 100 -20.45 9.99 -3.93
CA THR A 100 -20.39 10.94 -2.82
C THR A 100 -21.78 11.46 -2.40
N PRO A 101 -22.26 11.17 -1.18
CA PRO A 101 -23.63 11.49 -0.76
C PRO A 101 -24.01 12.97 -0.81
N SER A 102 -23.04 13.88 -0.64
CA SER A 102 -23.29 15.33 -0.62
C SER A 102 -23.28 15.99 -2.00
N TYR A 103 -23.19 15.22 -3.09
CA TYR A 103 -23.13 15.71 -4.47
C TYR A 103 -24.29 15.15 -5.30
N LYS A 104 -24.00 14.56 -6.46
CA LYS A 104 -24.99 13.97 -7.37
C LYS A 104 -24.98 12.46 -7.21
N GLN A 105 -25.23 12.01 -5.98
CA GLN A 105 -25.18 10.60 -5.65
C GLN A 105 -26.11 9.79 -6.57
N ASP A 106 -25.58 8.73 -7.17
CA ASP A 106 -26.40 7.79 -7.94
C ASP A 106 -27.13 6.86 -6.96
N ALA A 107 -28.39 6.52 -7.27
CA ALA A 107 -29.22 5.66 -6.44
C ALA A 107 -28.58 4.27 -6.18
N ILE A 108 -27.71 3.80 -7.09
CA ILE A 108 -26.98 2.55 -6.91
C ILE A 108 -26.10 2.55 -5.66
N PHE A 109 -25.61 3.71 -5.22
CA PHE A 109 -24.77 3.89 -4.03
C PHE A 109 -25.56 4.31 -2.78
N SER A 110 -26.89 4.23 -2.80
CA SER A 110 -27.74 4.73 -1.71
C SER A 110 -27.46 4.08 -0.34
N ASP A 111 -26.92 2.87 -0.29
CA ASP A 111 -26.53 2.16 0.94
C ASP A 111 -25.09 2.46 1.41
N ILE A 112 -24.30 3.25 0.68
CA ILE A 112 -22.85 3.36 0.92
C ILE A 112 -22.48 3.84 2.32
N GLU A 113 -23.21 4.82 2.88
CA GLU A 113 -22.94 5.33 4.23
C GLU A 113 -23.36 4.32 5.31
N GLN A 114 -24.35 3.48 5.03
CA GLN A 114 -24.70 2.37 5.92
C GLN A 114 -23.55 1.35 5.92
N VAL A 115 -23.08 0.91 4.75
CA VAL A 115 -21.97 -0.06 4.63
C VAL A 115 -20.70 0.50 5.26
N ARG A 116 -20.38 1.77 5.01
CA ARG A 116 -19.24 2.47 5.59
C ARG A 116 -19.30 2.47 7.11
N LYS A 117 -20.46 2.81 7.71
CA LYS A 117 -20.68 2.75 9.16
C LYS A 117 -20.61 1.33 9.71
N GLU A 118 -21.14 0.35 8.98
CA GLU A 118 -21.10 -1.06 9.36
C GLU A 118 -19.67 -1.59 9.43
N LYS A 119 -18.81 -1.17 8.50
CA LYS A 119 -17.38 -1.52 8.46
C LYS A 119 -16.49 -0.67 9.35
N GLY A 120 -16.98 0.46 9.86
CA GLY A 120 -16.16 1.39 10.64
C GLY A 120 -15.14 2.13 9.79
N ALA A 121 -15.42 2.34 8.50
CA ALA A 121 -14.47 2.92 7.56
C ALA A 121 -14.48 4.47 7.59
N ASP A 122 -13.36 5.06 7.99
CA ASP A 122 -13.10 6.51 7.97
C ASP A 122 -13.14 7.10 6.57
N MET A 123 -12.82 6.33 5.53
CA MET A 123 -12.82 6.77 4.14
C MET A 123 -13.44 5.73 3.20
N VAL A 124 -13.81 6.16 1.99
CA VAL A 124 -14.29 5.28 0.92
C VAL A 124 -13.47 5.52 -0.34
N ALA A 125 -12.99 4.44 -0.96
CA ALA A 125 -12.23 4.49 -2.21
C ALA A 125 -12.92 3.66 -3.29
N LEU A 126 -13.37 4.31 -4.36
CA LEU A 126 -13.96 3.66 -5.54
C LEU A 126 -12.87 3.26 -6.52
N PHE A 127 -12.75 1.96 -6.78
CA PHE A 127 -11.84 1.38 -7.74
C PHE A 127 -12.58 0.97 -9.01
N ARG A 128 -12.09 1.42 -10.15
CA ARG A 128 -12.64 1.07 -11.46
C ARG A 128 -11.59 0.45 -12.37
N ASN A 129 -12.00 -0.34 -13.37
CA ASN A 129 -11.16 -0.61 -14.53
C ASN A 129 -11.31 0.53 -15.56
N LEU A 130 -10.20 0.90 -16.21
CA LEU A 130 -10.21 1.84 -17.31
C LEU A 130 -10.36 1.09 -18.64
N ASP A 131 -11.51 1.26 -19.29
CA ASP A 131 -11.72 0.79 -20.66
C ASP A 131 -11.22 1.86 -21.65
N VAL A 132 -9.98 1.70 -22.11
CA VAL A 132 -9.31 2.66 -23.04
C VAL A 132 -10.01 2.82 -24.39
N LYS A 133 -10.99 1.98 -24.73
CA LYS A 133 -11.77 2.12 -25.97
C LYS A 133 -13.03 2.93 -25.78
N ASN A 134 -13.60 2.90 -24.57
CA ASN A 134 -14.94 3.42 -24.31
C ASN A 134 -14.99 4.48 -23.20
N SER A 135 -13.86 4.78 -22.55
CA SER A 135 -13.78 5.77 -21.48
C SER A 135 -13.43 7.18 -21.99
N PRO A 136 -14.11 8.24 -21.51
CA PRO A 136 -13.71 9.63 -21.72
C PRO A 136 -12.39 10.00 -21.01
N ASP A 137 -11.93 9.21 -20.03
CA ASP A 137 -10.71 9.49 -19.27
C ASP A 137 -9.43 9.03 -19.99
N TYR A 138 -9.58 8.45 -21.18
CA TYR A 138 -8.48 8.11 -22.06
C TYR A 138 -8.75 8.65 -23.46
N VAL A 139 -7.81 9.44 -23.97
CA VAL A 139 -7.85 9.96 -25.33
C VAL A 139 -6.50 9.71 -25.99
N ARG A 140 -6.53 9.13 -27.19
CA ARG A 140 -5.35 8.96 -28.04
C ARG A 140 -5.53 9.69 -29.36
N GLU A 141 -4.74 10.74 -29.56
CA GLU A 141 -4.68 11.52 -30.79
C GLU A 141 -3.31 11.35 -31.44
N GLY A 142 -3.23 10.41 -32.38
CA GLY A 142 -1.96 9.99 -32.98
C GLY A 142 -1.00 9.39 -31.94
N ASN A 143 0.10 10.10 -31.68
CA ASN A 143 1.11 9.73 -30.69
C ASN A 143 0.89 10.37 -29.31
N THR A 144 -0.07 11.27 -29.18
CA THR A 144 -0.39 11.93 -27.91
C THR A 144 -1.41 11.10 -27.15
N ILE A 145 -1.11 10.82 -25.88
CA ILE A 145 -2.01 10.14 -24.94
C ILE A 145 -2.37 11.13 -23.83
N SER A 146 -3.67 11.32 -23.60
CA SER A 146 -4.21 11.94 -22.39
C SER A 146 -4.88 10.85 -21.57
N LEU A 147 -4.46 10.71 -20.31
CA LEU A 147 -4.93 9.69 -19.38
C LEU A 147 -5.19 10.35 -18.03
N SER A 148 -6.41 10.19 -17.52
CA SER A 148 -6.75 10.55 -16.15
C SER A 148 -6.93 9.30 -15.30
N CYS A 149 -6.25 9.27 -14.15
CA CYS A 149 -6.10 8.06 -13.35
C CYS A 149 -6.95 8.02 -12.08
N GLY A 150 -7.42 9.16 -11.62
CA GLY A 150 -8.17 9.28 -10.38
C GLY A 150 -8.64 10.70 -10.11
N LEU A 151 -9.52 10.77 -9.12
CA LEU A 151 -10.02 12.03 -8.59
C LEU A 151 -10.42 11.84 -7.12
N ALA A 152 -10.22 12.86 -6.30
CA ALA A 152 -10.68 12.88 -4.92
C ALA A 152 -10.99 14.30 -4.46
N TRP A 153 -11.86 14.40 -3.44
CA TRP A 153 -12.15 15.68 -2.83
C TRP A 153 -10.97 16.19 -2.00
N VAL A 154 -10.63 17.46 -2.17
CA VAL A 154 -9.59 18.09 -1.36
C VAL A 154 -10.18 18.58 -0.05
N VAL A 155 -9.73 18.03 1.09
CA VAL A 155 -10.24 18.40 2.41
C VAL A 155 -9.15 19.00 3.29
N PRO A 156 -9.09 20.34 3.42
CA PRO A 156 -8.02 21.03 4.12
C PRO A 156 -8.12 20.85 5.65
N ALA A 157 -6.99 20.90 6.37
CA ALA A 157 -6.97 20.56 7.80
C ALA A 157 -7.81 21.50 8.66
N PHE A 158 -7.92 22.78 8.29
CA PHE A 158 -8.73 23.75 9.03
C PHE A 158 -10.23 23.42 9.05
N ARG A 159 -10.74 22.63 8.08
CA ARG A 159 -12.15 22.22 8.03
C ARG A 159 -12.52 21.17 9.08
N TRP A 160 -11.54 20.57 9.74
CA TRP A 160 -11.77 19.56 10.77
C TRP A 160 -11.98 20.16 12.18
N ASP A 161 -12.73 21.25 12.26
CA ASP A 161 -13.28 21.73 13.52
C ASP A 161 -14.57 20.95 13.89
N ALA A 162 -14.97 21.03 15.15
CA ALA A 162 -16.13 20.30 15.67
C ALA A 162 -17.47 20.68 15.01
N SER A 163 -17.54 21.83 14.33
CA SER A 163 -18.77 22.30 13.67
C SER A 163 -18.94 21.75 12.25
N ASN A 164 -17.87 21.23 11.65
CA ASN A 164 -17.82 20.82 10.24
C ASN A 164 -17.67 19.31 10.03
N THR A 165 -17.65 18.50 11.10
CA THR A 165 -17.39 17.05 11.03
C THR A 165 -18.34 16.31 10.09
N SER A 166 -19.62 16.67 10.04
CA SER A 166 -20.60 16.06 9.14
C SER A 166 -20.31 16.33 7.66
N TRP A 167 -19.92 17.56 7.33
CA TRP A 167 -19.53 17.91 5.96
C TRP A 167 -18.23 17.21 5.59
N VAL A 168 -17.19 17.31 6.43
CA VAL A 168 -15.89 16.66 6.18
C VAL A 168 -16.06 15.16 5.92
N LYS A 169 -16.86 14.48 6.75
CA LYS A 169 -17.15 13.06 6.58
C LYS A 169 -17.77 12.76 5.21
N SER A 170 -18.66 13.62 4.71
CA SER A 170 -19.30 13.46 3.40
C SER A 170 -18.35 13.67 2.23
N GLN A 171 -17.14 14.19 2.47
CA GLN A 171 -16.11 14.45 1.45
C GLN A 171 -15.00 13.39 1.42
N MET A 172 -14.95 12.42 2.34
CA MET A 172 -13.89 11.40 2.41
C MET A 172 -14.07 10.27 1.37
N TYR A 173 -14.11 10.69 0.11
CA TYR A 173 -14.29 9.85 -1.06
C TYR A 173 -13.17 10.10 -2.07
N SER A 174 -12.74 9.03 -2.69
CA SER A 174 -11.77 9.02 -3.78
C SER A 174 -12.19 8.02 -4.86
N HIS A 175 -11.67 8.22 -6.06
CA HIS A 175 -11.83 7.32 -7.19
C HIS A 175 -10.46 7.05 -7.83
N SER A 176 -10.15 5.80 -8.17
CA SER A 176 -8.92 5.44 -8.90
C SER A 176 -9.15 4.29 -9.87
N TYR A 177 -8.43 4.31 -11.00
CA TYR A 177 -8.37 3.18 -11.92
C TYR A 177 -7.32 2.14 -11.49
N LEU A 178 -7.65 0.85 -11.60
CA LEU A 178 -6.76 -0.27 -11.24
C LEU A 178 -5.81 -0.67 -12.38
N ASN A 179 -6.25 -0.56 -13.64
CA ASN A 179 -5.42 -0.81 -14.82
C ASN A 179 -5.06 0.48 -15.54
N GLU A 180 -3.99 0.44 -16.34
CA GLU A 180 -3.37 1.58 -17.06
C GLU A 180 -2.74 2.67 -16.19
N CYS A 181 -3.02 2.68 -14.89
CA CYS A 181 -2.53 3.66 -13.93
C CYS A 181 -1.53 3.07 -12.94
N GLY A 182 -0.61 3.91 -12.47
CA GLY A 182 0.43 3.50 -11.53
C GLY A 182 -0.15 3.06 -10.18
N ASP A 183 0.55 2.14 -9.52
CA ASP A 183 0.08 1.53 -8.26
C ASP A 183 -0.01 2.53 -7.09
N ASP A 184 0.60 3.70 -7.23
CA ASP A 184 0.55 4.79 -6.25
C ASP A 184 -0.60 5.78 -6.49
N THR A 185 -1.40 5.59 -7.55
CA THR A 185 -2.56 6.46 -7.85
C THR A 185 -3.53 6.53 -6.67
N PHE A 186 -3.86 5.39 -6.06
CA PHE A 186 -4.75 5.35 -4.90
C PHE A 186 -4.30 6.28 -3.77
N ILE A 187 -3.02 6.19 -3.38
CA ILE A 187 -2.51 7.01 -2.27
C ILE A 187 -2.31 8.48 -2.70
N HIS A 188 -2.12 8.76 -3.99
CA HIS A 188 -2.21 10.11 -4.53
C HIS A 188 -3.61 10.70 -4.29
N GLU A 189 -4.67 9.96 -4.62
CA GLU A 189 -6.04 10.44 -4.41
C GLU A 189 -6.38 10.60 -2.92
N LEU A 190 -5.93 9.68 -2.06
CA LEU A 190 -6.03 9.90 -0.61
C LEU A 190 -5.25 11.14 -0.15
N GLY A 191 -4.14 11.47 -0.82
CA GLY A 191 -3.41 12.72 -0.64
C GLY A 191 -4.31 13.96 -0.75
N HIS A 192 -5.23 13.98 -1.70
CA HIS A 192 -6.23 15.05 -1.78
C HIS A 192 -7.18 15.05 -0.59
N ASN A 193 -7.69 13.89 -0.15
CA ASN A 193 -8.51 13.82 1.06
C ASN A 193 -7.74 14.26 2.33
N PHE A 194 -6.41 14.11 2.37
CA PHE A 194 -5.54 14.67 3.41
C PHE A 194 -5.32 16.19 3.30
N GLY A 195 -5.88 16.84 2.27
CA GLY A 195 -5.78 18.29 2.05
C GLY A 195 -4.60 18.71 1.18
N ILE A 196 -4.01 17.81 0.40
CA ILE A 196 -2.79 18.08 -0.37
C ILE A 196 -3.15 18.42 -1.82
N ASN A 197 -2.48 19.44 -2.38
CA ASN A 197 -2.57 19.77 -3.80
C ASN A 197 -1.45 19.08 -4.59
N HIS A 198 -1.49 19.18 -5.93
CA HIS A 198 -0.38 18.70 -6.75
C HIS A 198 0.93 19.45 -6.45
N ALA A 199 2.02 19.14 -7.15
CA ALA A 199 3.28 19.86 -6.91
C ALA A 199 3.13 21.38 -7.10
N ARG A 200 3.73 22.15 -6.20
CA ARG A 200 3.61 23.62 -6.19
C ARG A 200 4.09 24.22 -7.52
N GLU A 201 5.10 23.61 -8.13
CA GLU A 201 5.69 23.99 -9.40
C GLU A 201 4.73 23.84 -10.59
N GLN A 202 3.63 23.09 -10.44
CA GLN A 202 2.62 22.90 -11.48
C GLN A 202 1.60 24.05 -11.56
N TYR A 203 1.69 25.04 -10.66
CA TYR A 203 0.72 26.13 -10.58
C TYR A 203 1.39 27.50 -10.76
N THR A 204 0.78 28.32 -11.61
CA THR A 204 1.08 29.76 -11.69
C THR A 204 0.42 30.52 -10.54
N VAL A 205 -0.82 30.15 -10.19
CA VAL A 205 -1.58 30.68 -9.06
C VAL A 205 -1.78 29.57 -8.03
N PRO A 206 -1.26 29.70 -6.80
CA PRO A 206 -1.35 28.65 -5.80
C PRO A 206 -2.80 28.35 -5.36
N PRO A 207 -3.28 27.09 -5.50
CA PRO A 207 -4.67 26.72 -5.18
C PRO A 207 -5.04 26.86 -3.71
N HIS A 208 -4.09 26.86 -2.77
CA HIS A 208 -4.37 27.03 -1.34
C HIS A 208 -5.07 28.34 -1.01
N THR A 209 -4.93 29.36 -1.87
CA THR A 209 -5.66 30.63 -1.74
C THR A 209 -7.15 30.51 -2.08
N GLN A 210 -7.55 29.46 -2.80
CA GLN A 210 -8.92 29.21 -3.24
C GLN A 210 -9.59 28.10 -2.43
N ASN A 211 -8.90 26.96 -2.25
CA ASN A 211 -9.43 25.80 -1.53
C ASN A 211 -9.12 25.81 -0.02
N GLY A 212 -8.31 26.75 0.46
CA GLY A 212 -8.01 26.95 1.88
C GLY A 212 -7.08 25.91 2.50
N THR A 213 -6.46 25.04 1.71
CA THR A 213 -5.40 24.13 2.18
C THR A 213 -4.23 24.89 2.80
N GLU A 214 -3.38 24.18 3.53
CA GLU A 214 -2.21 24.77 4.13
C GLU A 214 -1.25 25.29 3.05
N LYS A 215 -0.55 26.38 3.34
CA LYS A 215 0.34 27.07 2.38
C LYS A 215 1.40 26.18 1.72
N ASP A 216 1.77 25.09 2.40
CA ASP A 216 2.78 24.11 2.02
C ASP A 216 2.20 22.71 1.77
N ALA A 217 0.87 22.53 1.76
CA ALA A 217 0.19 21.28 1.41
C ALA A 217 0.23 21.02 -0.09
N TYR A 218 1.44 20.75 -0.58
CA TYR A 218 1.76 20.57 -1.99
C TYR A 218 2.71 19.39 -2.18
N GLY A 219 2.56 18.69 -3.30
CA GLY A 219 3.63 17.87 -3.83
C GLY A 219 4.91 18.66 -4.14
N TYR A 220 5.91 17.94 -4.59
CA TYR A 220 7.18 18.48 -5.04
C TYR A 220 7.77 17.66 -6.19
N GLY A 221 8.49 18.32 -7.08
CA GLY A 221 9.25 17.66 -8.13
C GLY A 221 10.42 18.52 -8.57
N VAL A 222 11.46 17.87 -9.06
CA VAL A 222 12.64 18.50 -9.64
C VAL A 222 12.84 17.93 -11.03
N ASN A 223 12.87 18.81 -12.03
CA ASN A 223 12.94 18.43 -13.43
C ASN A 223 14.15 17.52 -13.73
N GLY A 224 13.89 16.39 -14.39
CA GLY A 224 14.86 15.35 -14.74
C GLY A 224 15.39 14.53 -13.56
N LYS A 225 14.96 14.80 -12.32
CA LYS A 225 15.48 14.14 -11.11
C LYS A 225 14.44 13.25 -10.44
N PHE A 226 13.37 13.85 -9.92
CA PHE A 226 12.32 13.11 -9.23
C PHE A 226 11.00 13.87 -9.20
N ALA A 227 9.93 13.12 -8.97
CA ALA A 227 8.59 13.63 -8.70
C ALA A 227 8.00 12.85 -7.51
N THR A 228 7.53 13.56 -6.49
CA THR A 228 6.82 12.99 -5.33
C THR A 228 5.44 12.49 -5.75
N THR A 229 4.76 11.72 -4.89
CA THR A 229 3.47 11.09 -5.17
C THR A 229 2.43 12.09 -5.66
N MET A 230 2.38 13.31 -5.11
CA MET A 230 1.42 14.35 -5.54
C MET A 230 1.89 15.15 -6.77
N ALA A 231 2.94 14.73 -7.46
CA ALA A 231 3.49 15.43 -8.62
C ALA A 231 3.23 14.65 -9.92
N TYR A 232 2.88 15.37 -10.99
CA TYR A 232 2.80 14.79 -12.32
C TYR A 232 4.20 14.60 -12.90
N GLY A 233 4.75 13.39 -12.79
CA GLY A 233 6.13 13.08 -13.21
C GLY A 233 6.50 13.56 -14.62
N PHE A 234 5.57 13.46 -15.58
CA PHE A 234 5.80 13.92 -16.95
C PHE A 234 6.08 15.42 -17.07
N LEU A 235 5.50 16.26 -16.20
CA LEU A 235 5.79 17.70 -16.15
C LEU A 235 7.19 18.01 -15.61
N PHE A 236 7.80 17.03 -14.95
CA PHE A 236 9.17 17.09 -14.44
C PHE A 236 10.12 16.21 -15.26
N ASN A 237 9.74 15.73 -16.45
CA ASN A 237 10.55 14.82 -17.27
C ASN A 237 11.07 13.59 -16.49
N VAL A 238 10.21 13.04 -15.61
CA VAL A 238 10.52 11.90 -14.74
C VAL A 238 9.48 10.82 -14.97
N TYR A 239 9.93 9.65 -15.41
CA TYR A 239 9.08 8.49 -15.68
C TYR A 239 8.98 7.54 -14.48
N ASN A 240 10.01 7.52 -13.62
CA ASN A 240 10.03 6.74 -12.38
C ASN A 240 9.56 7.61 -11.22
N ARG A 241 8.51 7.20 -10.52
CA ARG A 241 8.03 7.94 -9.35
C ARG A 241 8.96 7.70 -8.16
N SER A 242 9.10 8.70 -7.29
CA SER A 242 9.94 8.58 -6.09
C SER A 242 9.30 7.74 -4.97
N TYR A 243 8.00 7.43 -5.08
CA TYR A 243 7.21 6.71 -4.08
C TYR A 243 7.34 7.36 -2.68
N THR A 244 7.19 8.68 -2.60
CA THR A 244 7.20 9.44 -1.34
C THR A 244 6.34 10.69 -1.47
N PHE A 245 5.73 11.12 -0.37
CA PHE A 245 5.19 12.46 -0.22
C PHE A 245 6.32 13.48 -0.01
N SER A 246 6.02 14.76 -0.30
CA SER A 246 7.01 15.81 -0.12
C SER A 246 7.29 16.08 1.35
N ASN A 247 8.56 16.14 1.69
CA ASN A 247 9.05 16.39 3.04
C ASN A 247 10.42 17.08 2.96
N PRO A 248 10.56 18.34 3.41
CA PRO A 248 11.81 19.08 3.35
C PRO A 248 12.92 18.51 4.25
N GLU A 249 12.57 17.64 5.20
CA GLU A 249 13.51 17.04 6.15
C GLU A 249 14.04 15.67 5.69
N THR A 250 13.53 15.11 4.59
CA THR A 250 14.00 13.83 4.01
C THR A 250 14.65 14.04 2.63
N GLN A 251 15.31 13.01 2.10
CA GLN A 251 16.07 13.07 0.86
C GLN A 251 15.44 12.23 -0.26
N CYS A 252 15.38 12.82 -1.46
CA CYS A 252 14.94 12.24 -2.71
C CYS A 252 16.15 12.17 -3.64
N GLY A 253 16.97 11.13 -3.48
CA GLY A 253 18.28 11.06 -4.11
C GLY A 253 19.27 11.99 -3.40
N ASP A 254 19.82 12.96 -4.14
CA ASP A 254 20.83 13.91 -3.67
C ASP A 254 20.26 15.25 -3.17
N GLN A 255 18.94 15.39 -3.12
CA GLN A 255 18.24 16.62 -2.79
C GLN A 255 17.09 16.39 -1.82
N ALA A 256 16.71 17.43 -1.07
CA ALA A 256 15.56 17.36 -0.17
C ALA A 256 14.27 16.95 -0.94
N CYS A 257 13.45 16.10 -0.34
CA CYS A 257 12.16 15.68 -0.87
C CYS A 257 11.08 16.77 -0.80
N GLY A 258 11.42 18.01 -0.48
CA GLY A 258 10.46 19.10 -0.33
C GLY A 258 11.18 20.42 -0.12
N VAL A 259 10.38 21.48 0.05
CA VAL A 259 10.89 22.82 0.34
C VAL A 259 10.13 23.35 1.54
N LYS A 260 10.87 23.76 2.58
CA LYS A 260 10.31 24.31 3.81
C LYS A 260 9.35 25.46 3.48
N ASP A 261 8.18 25.46 4.14
CA ASP A 261 7.10 26.44 3.94
C ASP A 261 6.49 26.53 2.53
N LYS A 262 6.84 25.62 1.61
CA LYS A 262 6.36 25.64 0.21
C LYS A 262 5.79 24.29 -0.25
N SER A 263 6.47 23.19 0.06
CA SER A 263 6.10 21.82 -0.32
C SER A 263 6.47 20.85 0.80
N ASN A 264 5.50 20.61 1.69
CA ASN A 264 5.58 19.69 2.82
C ASN A 264 4.22 18.98 3.02
N ALA A 265 3.94 18.04 2.12
CA ALA A 265 2.76 17.19 2.18
C ALA A 265 2.69 16.36 3.47
N THR A 266 3.84 15.92 4.01
CA THR A 266 3.86 15.14 5.26
C THR A 266 3.32 15.92 6.46
N ARG A 267 3.58 17.23 6.53
CA ARG A 267 2.99 18.08 7.58
C ARG A 267 1.48 18.20 7.45
N ALA A 268 0.95 18.32 6.24
CA ALA A 268 -0.50 18.36 6.01
C ALA A 268 -1.16 17.04 6.44
N ILE A 269 -0.58 15.89 6.05
CA ILE A 269 -1.03 14.57 6.47
C ILE A 269 -0.99 14.43 8.00
N GLY A 270 0.08 14.87 8.66
CA GLY A 270 0.17 14.84 10.12
C GLY A 270 -0.90 15.68 10.85
N LEU A 271 -1.47 16.70 10.20
CA LEU A 271 -2.57 17.49 10.75
C LEU A 271 -3.95 16.84 10.53
N THR A 272 -4.13 16.14 9.41
CA THR A 272 -5.43 15.60 8.99
C THR A 272 -5.63 14.15 9.37
N ALA A 273 -4.60 13.30 9.26
CA ALA A 273 -4.69 11.87 9.50
C ALA A 273 -5.27 11.51 10.89
N PRO A 274 -4.83 12.12 12.01
CA PRO A 274 -5.42 11.81 13.32
C PRO A 274 -6.90 12.19 13.42
N LYS A 275 -7.36 13.13 12.59
CA LYS A 275 -8.75 13.59 12.59
C LYS A 275 -9.62 12.67 11.71
N ILE A 276 -9.07 12.20 10.59
CA ILE A 276 -9.69 11.20 9.71
C ILE A 276 -9.92 9.90 10.47
N ALA A 277 -8.89 9.40 11.16
CA ALA A 277 -8.92 8.17 11.96
C ALA A 277 -9.96 8.14 13.10
N ASN A 278 -10.66 9.26 13.33
CA ASN A 278 -11.66 9.41 14.37
C ASN A 278 -13.07 9.66 13.79
N ILE A 279 -13.30 9.45 12.48
CA ILE A 279 -14.64 9.56 11.88
C ILE A 279 -15.53 8.41 12.37
N TYR A 280 -15.01 7.19 12.40
CA TYR A 280 -15.67 6.05 13.02
C TYR A 280 -14.76 5.41 14.06
N GLN A 281 -15.39 4.79 15.07
CA GLN A 281 -14.63 3.87 15.92
C GLN A 281 -14.22 2.67 15.07
N SER A 282 -12.93 2.39 15.02
CA SER A 282 -12.42 1.18 14.39
C SER A 282 -13.13 -0.03 14.97
N LYS A 283 -13.65 -0.88 14.09
CA LYS A 283 -14.36 -2.10 14.48
C LYS A 283 -13.47 -3.33 14.53
N ASP A 284 -12.22 -3.20 14.08
CA ASP A 284 -11.16 -4.18 14.32
C ASP A 284 -10.53 -3.95 15.71
N GLY A 285 -11.41 -3.80 16.71
CA GLY A 285 -11.06 -3.50 18.08
C GLY A 285 -10.40 -4.68 18.78
N GLY A 286 -9.07 -4.77 18.68
CA GLY A 286 -8.26 -5.32 19.75
C GLY A 286 -8.20 -4.31 20.90
N THR A 287 -9.22 -4.30 21.77
CA THR A 287 -9.11 -3.64 23.07
C THR A 287 -8.20 -4.47 23.96
N ASP A 288 -6.99 -3.96 24.18
CA ASP A 288 -6.09 -4.37 25.24
C ASP A 288 -6.73 -4.03 26.59
N THR A 289 -7.48 -4.98 27.16
CA THR A 289 -7.83 -4.98 28.57
C THR A 289 -7.08 -6.13 29.22
N THR A 290 -5.99 -5.75 29.88
CA THR A 290 -5.22 -6.58 30.79
C THR A 290 -6.11 -7.24 31.85
N ASP A 291 -6.12 -8.56 31.88
CA ASP A 291 -6.27 -9.33 33.13
C ASP A 291 -5.06 -10.26 33.29
N PRO A 292 -4.54 -10.43 34.51
CA PRO A 292 -3.18 -10.90 34.74
C PRO A 292 -3.09 -12.42 34.59
N VAL A 293 -2.22 -12.89 33.69
CA VAL A 293 -1.78 -14.29 33.70
C VAL A 293 -0.32 -14.35 34.16
N GLU A 294 -0.16 -15.15 35.21
CA GLU A 294 1.05 -15.46 35.96
C GLU A 294 2.18 -16.03 35.07
N PRO A 295 3.47 -15.69 35.33
CA PRO A 295 4.54 -15.87 34.37
C PRO A 295 5.08 -17.32 34.37
N LYS A 296 5.36 -17.86 33.18
CA LYS A 296 6.25 -19.02 33.00
C LYS A 296 7.44 -18.65 32.12
N GLU A 297 8.61 -19.08 32.57
CA GLU A 297 9.95 -18.81 32.02
C GLU A 297 10.15 -19.22 30.54
N PRO A 298 11.12 -18.59 29.84
CA PRO A 298 11.27 -18.65 28.39
C PRO A 298 12.01 -19.90 27.89
N GLN A 299 11.47 -20.56 26.85
CA GLN A 299 12.22 -21.47 25.99
C GLN A 299 12.68 -20.74 24.72
N GLU A 300 13.95 -20.86 24.35
CA GLU A 300 14.53 -20.30 23.11
C GLU A 300 13.77 -20.80 21.88
N THR A 301 13.19 -19.89 21.12
CA THR A 301 12.45 -20.19 19.89
C THR A 301 13.42 -20.38 18.73
N LYS A 302 13.44 -21.58 18.14
CA LYS A 302 14.10 -21.84 16.86
C LYS A 302 13.35 -21.06 15.77
N ASN A 303 13.99 -20.06 15.17
CA ASN A 303 13.37 -19.11 14.23
C ASN A 303 13.91 -19.20 12.80
N VAL A 304 14.83 -20.14 12.51
CA VAL A 304 15.42 -20.36 11.17
C VAL A 304 15.16 -21.81 10.72
N PHE A 305 14.67 -21.96 9.49
CA PHE A 305 14.23 -23.21 8.88
C PHE A 305 14.78 -23.30 7.45
N SER A 306 15.49 -24.37 7.11
CA SER A 306 16.07 -24.56 5.77
C SER A 306 15.44 -25.76 5.08
N LEU A 307 15.18 -25.65 3.78
CA LEU A 307 14.68 -26.78 2.99
C LEU A 307 15.78 -27.84 2.78
N GLU A 308 15.38 -29.09 2.53
CA GLU A 308 16.30 -30.14 2.14
C GLU A 308 16.80 -29.88 0.71
N SER A 309 18.11 -29.64 0.56
CA SER A 309 18.76 -29.28 -0.70
C SER A 309 20.08 -30.04 -0.89
N PRO A 310 20.62 -30.11 -2.13
CA PRO A 310 20.09 -29.55 -3.38
C PRO A 310 18.92 -30.36 -3.98
N VAL A 311 17.98 -29.68 -4.64
CA VAL A 311 16.85 -30.30 -5.37
C VAL A 311 16.89 -29.91 -6.84
N ALA A 312 16.84 -30.89 -7.74
CA ALA A 312 16.84 -30.64 -9.19
C ALA A 312 15.52 -29.99 -9.63
N VAL A 313 15.60 -29.05 -10.57
CA VAL A 313 14.47 -28.46 -11.31
C VAL A 313 14.51 -29.07 -12.72
N PRO A 314 13.67 -30.08 -13.02
CA PRO A 314 13.62 -30.68 -14.35
C PRO A 314 12.98 -29.73 -15.37
N ASP A 315 13.37 -29.90 -16.63
CA ASP A 315 12.89 -29.12 -17.76
C ASP A 315 11.36 -29.11 -17.86
N HIS A 316 10.78 -27.94 -18.13
CA HIS A 316 9.35 -27.73 -18.38
C HIS A 316 8.43 -28.40 -17.32
N THR A 317 8.84 -28.35 -16.05
CA THR A 317 8.19 -29.06 -14.95
C THR A 317 8.00 -28.15 -13.73
N GLN A 318 7.00 -28.46 -12.92
CA GLN A 318 6.82 -27.87 -11.59
C GLN A 318 7.28 -28.85 -10.50
N ILE A 319 8.07 -28.34 -9.56
CA ILE A 319 8.41 -29.05 -8.32
C ILE A 319 7.88 -28.27 -7.11
N GLU A 320 7.57 -28.99 -6.04
CA GLU A 320 7.25 -28.43 -4.73
C GLU A 320 8.17 -29.06 -3.69
N ILE A 321 8.89 -28.22 -2.94
CA ILE A 321 9.81 -28.67 -1.89
C ILE A 321 9.15 -28.33 -0.55
N PRO A 322 8.74 -29.34 0.26
CA PRO A 322 8.13 -29.10 1.55
C PRO A 322 9.16 -28.63 2.60
N LEU A 323 8.72 -27.81 3.55
CA LEU A 323 9.50 -27.34 4.69
C LEU A 323 8.60 -27.36 5.94
N GLU A 324 8.87 -28.28 6.87
CA GLU A 324 8.16 -28.33 8.14
C GLU A 324 8.67 -27.24 9.10
N VAL A 325 7.76 -26.39 9.57
CA VAL A 325 8.05 -25.27 10.44
C VAL A 325 7.30 -25.43 11.76
N SER A 326 8.02 -25.32 12.87
CA SER A 326 7.45 -25.25 14.21
C SER A 326 7.97 -23.98 14.88
N TYR A 327 7.12 -22.95 14.96
CA TYR A 327 7.48 -21.64 15.47
C TYR A 327 6.36 -21.05 16.33
N THR A 328 6.69 -20.71 17.57
CA THR A 328 5.71 -20.19 18.55
C THR A 328 6.01 -18.76 19.00
N GLY A 329 6.91 -18.07 18.31
CA GLY A 329 7.27 -16.67 18.60
C GLY A 329 6.44 -15.67 17.80
N GLU A 330 6.56 -14.40 18.15
CA GLU A 330 6.07 -13.31 17.29
C GLU A 330 6.93 -13.25 16.03
N VAL A 331 6.29 -12.98 14.89
CA VAL A 331 6.93 -12.88 13.58
C VAL A 331 7.03 -11.41 13.23
N THR A 332 8.23 -10.81 13.31
CA THR A 332 8.40 -9.37 13.12
C THR A 332 8.94 -9.00 11.73
N GLU A 333 9.97 -9.68 11.25
CA GLU A 333 10.62 -9.45 9.95
C GLU A 333 10.97 -10.77 9.23
N PRO A 334 9.98 -11.61 8.93
CA PRO A 334 10.24 -12.91 8.34
C PRO A 334 10.91 -12.76 6.98
N THR A 335 11.91 -13.59 6.69
CA THR A 335 12.64 -13.57 5.42
C THR A 335 12.76 -14.94 4.80
N ILE A 336 12.81 -15.02 3.46
CA ILE A 336 13.16 -16.21 2.70
C ILE A 336 14.38 -15.90 1.83
N ALA A 337 15.50 -16.54 2.15
CA ALA A 337 16.72 -16.51 1.34
C ALA A 337 16.67 -17.66 0.33
N LEU A 338 16.95 -17.38 -0.94
CA LEU A 338 16.96 -18.35 -2.05
C LEU A 338 18.32 -18.33 -2.76
N ASP A 339 18.83 -19.52 -3.10
CA ASP A 339 19.94 -19.72 -4.03
C ASP A 339 19.55 -20.79 -5.05
N ILE A 340 19.19 -20.34 -6.26
CA ILE A 340 18.75 -21.20 -7.36
C ILE A 340 19.65 -20.96 -8.57
N GLU A 341 20.12 -22.03 -9.19
CA GLU A 341 20.80 -21.97 -10.48
C GLU A 341 19.92 -22.62 -11.56
N HIS A 342 19.87 -22.00 -12.73
CA HIS A 342 19.16 -22.51 -13.89
C HIS A 342 19.96 -22.15 -15.13
N GLU A 343 19.91 -22.96 -16.19
CA GLU A 343 20.60 -22.65 -17.44
C GLU A 343 20.10 -21.33 -18.05
N PHE A 344 18.82 -21.02 -17.84
CA PHE A 344 18.19 -19.73 -18.11
C PHE A 344 17.19 -19.33 -17.01
N ILE A 345 17.54 -18.39 -16.15
CA ILE A 345 16.76 -18.04 -14.95
C ILE A 345 15.43 -17.36 -15.28
N GLY A 346 15.32 -16.75 -16.46
CA GLY A 346 14.08 -16.20 -16.98
C GLY A 346 12.98 -17.23 -17.20
N ASP A 347 13.31 -18.52 -17.20
CA ASP A 347 12.32 -19.56 -17.50
C ASP A 347 11.49 -19.94 -16.28
N ILE A 348 12.03 -19.72 -15.09
CA ILE A 348 11.39 -20.16 -13.85
C ILE A 348 10.52 -19.08 -13.21
N SER A 349 9.43 -19.52 -12.60
CA SER A 349 8.75 -18.78 -11.54
C SER A 349 8.97 -19.45 -10.19
N VAL A 350 9.01 -18.65 -9.12
CA VAL A 350 9.22 -19.12 -7.76
C VAL A 350 8.15 -18.55 -6.85
N ARG A 351 7.50 -19.42 -6.07
CA ARG A 351 6.53 -19.06 -5.03
C ARG A 351 6.89 -19.73 -3.71
N LEU A 352 6.68 -19.01 -2.62
CA LEU A 352 6.63 -19.61 -1.28
C LEU A 352 5.16 -19.71 -0.87
N ILE A 353 4.75 -20.86 -0.36
CA ILE A 353 3.37 -21.16 0.04
C ILE A 353 3.38 -21.52 1.53
N ALA A 354 2.56 -20.84 2.32
CA ALA A 354 2.34 -21.07 3.74
C ALA A 354 1.41 -22.28 3.99
N PRO A 355 1.37 -22.80 5.23
CA PRO A 355 0.47 -23.87 5.65
C PRO A 355 -1.03 -23.64 5.34
N ASP A 356 -1.48 -22.39 5.41
CA ASP A 356 -2.86 -21.97 5.11
C ASP A 356 -3.14 -21.76 3.60
N ASN A 357 -2.13 -21.98 2.75
CA ASN A 357 -2.10 -21.71 1.31
C ASN A 357 -2.01 -20.22 0.91
N ALA A 358 -1.76 -19.30 1.85
CA ALA A 358 -1.25 -17.98 1.48
C ALA A 358 0.08 -18.15 0.73
N TYR A 359 0.38 -17.28 -0.24
CA TYR A 359 1.60 -17.43 -1.01
C TYR A 359 2.22 -16.10 -1.44
N TRP A 360 3.54 -16.11 -1.56
CA TRP A 360 4.34 -15.00 -2.06
C TRP A 360 4.94 -15.36 -3.41
N VAL A 361 4.71 -14.51 -4.41
CA VAL A 361 5.39 -14.63 -5.70
C VAL A 361 6.76 -13.98 -5.58
N LEU A 362 7.79 -14.81 -5.39
CA LEU A 362 9.17 -14.37 -5.22
C LEU A 362 9.84 -14.06 -6.56
N LYS A 363 9.44 -14.78 -7.61
CA LYS A 363 9.87 -14.52 -8.99
C LYS A 363 8.81 -14.93 -10.00
N LYS A 364 8.66 -14.14 -11.07
CA LYS A 364 7.92 -14.51 -12.27
C LYS A 364 8.89 -14.91 -13.39
N ALA A 365 8.45 -15.81 -14.26
CA ALA A 365 9.15 -16.10 -15.50
C ALA A 365 9.19 -14.82 -16.37
N ASN A 366 10.34 -14.57 -16.97
CA ASN A 366 10.61 -13.43 -17.83
C ASN A 366 11.65 -13.84 -18.89
N ARG A 367 11.22 -14.06 -20.13
CA ARG A 367 12.09 -14.46 -21.26
C ARG A 367 13.24 -13.48 -21.55
N SER A 368 13.21 -12.27 -21.02
CA SER A 368 14.29 -11.28 -21.14
C SER A 368 15.38 -11.44 -20.09
N ASP A 369 15.14 -12.21 -19.02
CA ASP A 369 16.08 -12.44 -17.93
C ASP A 369 17.04 -13.60 -18.28
N ARG A 370 18.13 -13.26 -18.98
CA ARG A 370 19.15 -14.21 -19.45
C ARG A 370 20.14 -14.65 -18.36
N GLY A 371 19.86 -14.36 -17.09
CA GLY A 371 20.70 -14.75 -15.97
C GLY A 371 20.76 -16.27 -15.79
N LYS A 372 21.70 -16.75 -14.97
CA LYS A 372 21.84 -18.19 -14.63
C LYS A 372 21.71 -18.48 -13.14
N LYS A 373 21.61 -17.44 -12.31
CA LYS A 373 21.54 -17.54 -10.86
C LYS A 373 20.48 -16.60 -10.32
N PHE A 374 19.77 -17.07 -9.31
CA PHE A 374 18.83 -16.29 -8.52
C PHE A 374 19.19 -16.44 -7.05
N ASN A 375 20.01 -15.51 -6.57
CA ASN A 375 20.48 -15.44 -5.20
C ASN A 375 19.91 -14.16 -4.55
N VAL A 376 18.81 -14.30 -3.82
CA VAL A 376 18.03 -13.16 -3.31
C VAL A 376 17.43 -13.53 -1.96
N THR A 377 17.38 -12.56 -1.04
CA THR A 377 16.60 -12.68 0.20
C THR A 377 15.40 -11.74 0.13
N PHE A 378 14.21 -12.28 0.37
CA PHE A 378 12.96 -11.54 0.43
C PHE A 378 12.52 -11.40 1.88
N THR A 379 12.04 -10.22 2.28
CA THR A 379 11.24 -10.08 3.50
C THR A 379 9.79 -10.38 3.16
N LEU A 380 9.20 -11.37 3.83
CA LEU A 380 7.79 -11.74 3.69
C LEU A 380 6.94 -10.67 4.35
N GLN A 381 6.00 -10.12 3.58
CA GLN A 381 5.03 -9.12 4.04
C GLN A 381 3.67 -9.81 4.23
N ASP A 382 2.71 -9.13 4.85
CA ASP A 382 1.32 -9.63 4.99
C ASP A 382 1.21 -10.97 5.78
N MET A 383 2.02 -11.10 6.83
CA MET A 383 2.05 -12.30 7.69
C MET A 383 0.98 -12.29 8.81
N GLN A 384 0.14 -11.25 8.84
CA GLN A 384 -0.93 -11.09 9.83
C GLN A 384 -2.06 -12.07 9.52
N GLY A 385 -2.32 -12.99 10.46
CA GLY A 385 -3.34 -14.04 10.29
C GLY A 385 -2.89 -15.24 9.45
N VAL A 386 -1.62 -15.26 9.00
CA VAL A 386 -1.03 -16.42 8.32
C VAL A 386 -0.66 -17.48 9.34
N ASP A 387 -1.03 -18.73 9.08
CA ASP A 387 -0.56 -19.86 9.89
C ASP A 387 0.92 -20.11 9.63
N VAL A 388 1.79 -19.69 10.56
CA VAL A 388 3.25 -19.79 10.38
C VAL A 388 3.84 -21.13 10.81
N THR A 389 3.13 -21.88 11.64
CA THR A 389 3.49 -23.24 12.04
C THR A 389 2.77 -24.25 11.15
N GLY A 390 3.53 -25.18 10.59
CA GLY A 390 3.02 -26.24 9.72
C GLY A 390 3.90 -26.43 8.50
N GLN A 391 3.34 -27.07 7.48
CA GLN A 391 4.05 -27.41 6.26
C GLN A 391 4.04 -26.23 5.27
N TRP A 392 5.21 -25.62 5.09
CA TRP A 392 5.46 -24.67 4.01
C TRP A 392 5.88 -25.40 2.74
N LYS A 393 5.76 -24.73 1.58
CA LYS A 393 6.24 -25.26 0.30
C LYS A 393 6.93 -24.17 -0.52
N LEU A 394 8.12 -24.47 -1.03
CA LEU A 394 8.72 -23.69 -2.11
C LEU A 394 8.33 -24.34 -3.44
N GLN A 395 7.52 -23.64 -4.23
CA GLN A 395 7.11 -24.06 -5.57
C GLN A 395 8.01 -23.39 -6.61
N VAL A 396 8.67 -24.20 -7.43
CA VAL A 396 9.48 -23.74 -8.57
C VAL A 396 8.91 -24.37 -9.82
N THR A 397 8.57 -23.54 -10.80
CA THR A 397 8.02 -23.98 -12.08
C THR A 397 8.90 -23.48 -13.19
N ASP A 398 9.45 -24.38 -13.99
CA ASP A 398 10.04 -24.07 -15.28
C ASP A 398 8.94 -24.08 -16.35
N HIS A 399 8.79 -22.96 -17.05
CA HIS A 399 7.74 -22.73 -18.05
C HIS A 399 8.20 -23.03 -19.47
N PHE A 400 9.49 -23.26 -19.72
CA PHE A 400 10.03 -23.45 -21.06
C PHE A 400 10.79 -24.76 -21.18
N ARG A 401 11.22 -25.08 -22.40
CA ARG A 401 11.87 -26.36 -22.74
C ARG A 401 13.36 -26.12 -22.96
N ASN A 402 14.14 -27.18 -22.75
CA ASN A 402 15.58 -27.35 -22.98
C ASN A 402 16.53 -26.87 -21.88
N ASP A 403 16.04 -26.24 -20.82
CA ASP A 403 16.87 -25.68 -19.76
C ASP A 403 16.53 -26.38 -18.43
N VAL A 404 17.55 -26.78 -17.67
CA VAL A 404 17.36 -27.38 -16.33
C VAL A 404 18.03 -26.55 -15.24
N GLY A 405 17.69 -26.84 -13.98
CA GLY A 405 18.31 -26.16 -12.86
C GLY A 405 18.34 -26.95 -11.56
N VAL A 406 18.69 -26.25 -10.50
CA VAL A 406 18.82 -26.79 -9.15
C VAL A 406 18.53 -25.69 -8.11
N VAL A 407 17.70 -26.00 -7.14
CA VAL A 407 17.58 -25.22 -5.90
C VAL A 407 18.72 -25.66 -4.99
N LYS A 408 19.73 -24.81 -4.81
CA LYS A 408 20.90 -25.11 -3.97
C LYS A 408 20.63 -24.87 -2.50
N ASN A 409 19.86 -23.83 -2.18
CA ASN A 409 19.47 -23.51 -0.83
C ASN A 409 18.15 -22.72 -0.82
N ALA A 410 17.31 -22.96 0.18
CA ALA A 410 16.43 -21.91 0.67
C ALA A 410 16.28 -21.97 2.19
N THR A 411 16.19 -20.80 2.81
CA THR A 411 16.12 -20.65 4.26
C THR A 411 15.07 -19.61 4.63
N LEU A 412 14.03 -20.06 5.32
CA LEU A 412 12.98 -19.25 5.93
C LEU A 412 13.38 -18.86 7.35
N THR A 413 13.37 -17.58 7.65
CA THR A 413 13.56 -17.03 8.99
C THR A 413 12.28 -16.36 9.43
N LEU A 414 11.79 -16.61 10.64
CA LEU A 414 10.52 -16.09 11.18
C LEU A 414 10.73 -15.10 12.34
N LYS A 415 11.92 -14.51 12.45
CA LYS A 415 12.22 -13.51 13.48
C LYS A 415 11.52 -12.20 13.19
#